data_AF-A0A1M6KK55-F1
#
_entry.id   AF-A0A1M6KK55-F1
#
_cell.length_a   1.000
_cell.length_b   1.000
_cell.length_c   1.000
_cell.angle_alpha   90.00
_cell.angle_beta   90.00
_cell.angle_gamma   90.00
#
_symmetry.space_group_name_H-M   'P 1'
#
loop_
_entity.id
_entity.type
_entity.pdbx_description
1 polymer ?
#
loop_
_entity_poly.entity_id
_entity_poly.type
_entity_poly.pdbx_seq_one_letter_code
_entity_poly.pdbx_strand_id
1 'polypeptide(L)'
;MKGDKYLDLENYLKNSNKDYLEFTFEQIEGILGQKLTPSAYNHAAYWYHPESHTFPLAWHNAGYKLKNLNLKSQSVAFVKDDASGHLSMVTKPNKILQEPQRTISRTKPSIEIDIVIEKGNEFLKNLNTENSRYLSWEHCYTAFADCKELTEDKVDFLCLHLAFYLASWGMYRGSSFLLWKDYLVHRDAVKEIYNPEYKPLWGISCNDLLIEDNLDLIIKLSDKLKTIYIDKRKNIDDFDGVSDILITKILMGTLGCVPAYDRFFVDTLRTYKIAAGSYNKRSLADLTQYYNDNREKLDDFKKRLFVQRCIKYPEMKILDMAFWYIAFEKAEDKE
;
A
#
# COMPACT_ATOMS: atom_id res chain seq x y z
N MET A 1 18.80 16.34 -1.62
CA MET A 1 17.98 17.31 -2.40
C MET A 1 17.02 16.53 -3.30
N LYS A 2 15.73 16.45 -2.95
CA LYS A 2 14.67 15.89 -3.80
C LYS A 2 13.97 17.06 -4.50
N GLY A 3 14.31 17.32 -5.76
CA GLY A 3 13.73 18.41 -6.56
C GLY A 3 14.42 18.63 -7.91
N ASP A 4 15.70 18.25 -8.02
CA ASP A 4 16.55 18.64 -9.16
C ASP A 4 16.11 18.07 -10.52
N LYS A 5 15.33 16.97 -10.55
CA LYS A 5 14.94 16.29 -11.80
C LYS A 5 14.06 17.14 -12.73
N TYR A 6 13.30 18.09 -12.18
CA TYR A 6 12.37 18.93 -12.95
C TYR A 6 12.61 20.43 -12.75
N LEU A 7 13.79 20.79 -12.21
CA LEU A 7 14.15 22.15 -11.88
C LEU A 7 14.23 23.05 -13.13
N ASP A 8 14.63 22.50 -14.28
CA ASP A 8 14.68 23.25 -15.55
C ASP A 8 13.28 23.68 -16.01
N LEU A 9 12.28 22.80 -15.84
CA LEU A 9 10.89 23.13 -16.14
C LEU A 9 10.33 24.15 -15.15
N GLU A 10 10.63 24.00 -13.85
CA GLU A 10 10.25 24.97 -12.82
C GLU A 10 10.81 26.37 -13.12
N ASN A 11 12.12 26.45 -13.43
CA ASN A 11 12.79 27.70 -13.76
C ASN A 11 12.25 28.32 -15.06
N TYR A 12 11.96 27.50 -16.07
CA TYR A 12 11.35 27.96 -17.31
C TYR A 12 10.00 28.63 -17.04
N LEU A 13 9.14 27.98 -16.26
CA LEU A 13 7.82 28.49 -15.92
C LEU A 13 7.92 29.81 -15.11
N LYS A 14 8.78 29.85 -14.08
CA LYS A 14 9.02 31.06 -13.27
C LYS A 14 9.47 32.25 -14.11
N ASN A 15 10.34 32.03 -15.09
CA ASN A 15 10.89 33.11 -15.93
C ASN A 15 10.00 33.50 -17.11
N SER A 16 8.92 32.75 -17.39
CA SER A 16 8.07 32.99 -18.57
C SER A 16 7.20 34.25 -18.45
N ASN A 17 6.84 34.67 -17.23
CA ASN A 17 5.94 35.80 -16.93
C ASN A 17 4.58 35.80 -17.66
N LYS A 18 4.13 34.66 -18.21
CA LYS A 18 2.84 34.56 -18.91
C LYS A 18 1.75 34.02 -17.99
N ASP A 19 0.52 34.53 -18.12
CA ASP A 19 -0.62 34.06 -17.31
C ASP A 19 -1.17 32.71 -17.79
N TYR A 20 -0.92 32.36 -19.06
CA TYR A 20 -1.29 31.09 -19.68
C TYR A 20 -0.13 30.55 -20.52
N LEU A 21 0.17 29.26 -20.37
CA LEU A 21 1.21 28.55 -21.10
C LEU A 21 0.68 27.20 -21.56
N GLU A 22 0.95 26.84 -22.81
CA GLU A 22 0.58 25.54 -23.37
C GLU A 22 1.79 24.89 -24.02
N PHE A 23 1.97 23.60 -23.77
CA PHE A 23 3.10 22.82 -24.25
C PHE A 23 2.63 21.48 -24.81
N THR A 24 3.34 20.98 -25.80
CA THR A 24 3.36 19.54 -26.11
C THR A 24 4.29 18.81 -25.14
N PHE A 25 4.15 17.50 -25.01
CA PHE A 25 5.04 16.70 -24.18
C PHE A 25 6.47 16.77 -24.68
N GLU A 26 6.67 16.77 -26.01
CA GLU A 26 7.98 16.95 -26.64
C GLU A 26 8.63 18.30 -26.27
N GLN A 27 7.85 19.38 -26.18
CA GLN A 27 8.37 20.68 -25.73
C GLN A 27 8.81 20.64 -24.26
N ILE A 28 8.08 19.92 -23.41
CA ILE A 28 8.48 19.69 -22.01
C ILE A 28 9.75 18.83 -21.94
N GLU A 29 9.86 17.78 -22.75
CA GLU A 29 11.06 16.94 -22.84
C GLU A 29 12.28 17.73 -23.33
N GLY A 30 12.08 18.66 -24.27
CA GLY A 30 13.11 19.58 -24.74
C GLY A 30 13.63 20.52 -23.65
N ILE A 31 12.74 21.00 -22.75
CA ILE A 31 13.13 21.80 -21.59
C ILE A 31 13.90 20.96 -20.57
N LEU A 32 13.50 19.70 -20.37
CA LEU A 32 14.11 18.79 -19.39
C LEU A 32 15.39 18.09 -19.90
N GLY A 33 15.68 18.16 -21.20
CA GLY A 33 16.80 17.45 -21.83
C GLY A 33 16.68 15.91 -21.81
N GLN A 34 15.51 15.37 -21.45
CA GLN A 34 15.26 13.93 -21.34
C GLN A 34 13.79 13.60 -21.61
N LYS A 35 13.52 12.34 -21.98
CA LYS A 35 12.14 11.87 -22.15
C LYS A 35 11.39 11.80 -20.82
N LEU A 36 10.10 12.15 -20.87
CA LEU A 36 9.17 11.95 -19.78
C LEU A 36 9.03 10.46 -19.47
N THR A 37 8.75 10.14 -18.22
CA THR A 37 8.52 8.74 -17.83
C THR A 37 7.26 8.19 -18.51
N PRO A 38 7.18 6.87 -18.76
CA PRO A 38 5.98 6.27 -19.36
C PRO A 38 4.68 6.60 -18.60
N SER A 39 4.76 6.90 -17.31
CA SER A 39 3.60 7.31 -16.51
C SER A 39 3.03 8.66 -16.93
N ALA A 40 3.84 9.62 -17.36
CA ALA A 40 3.37 10.91 -17.86
C ALA A 40 2.52 10.76 -19.13
N TYR A 41 2.86 9.78 -19.97
CA TYR A 41 2.13 9.48 -21.20
C TYR A 41 0.79 8.78 -20.95
N ASN A 42 0.72 7.93 -19.92
CA ASN A 42 -0.38 7.00 -19.76
C ASN A 42 -1.33 7.33 -18.60
N HIS A 43 -0.93 8.19 -17.66
CA HIS A 43 -1.67 8.43 -16.42
C HIS A 43 -1.85 9.90 -16.13
N ALA A 44 -3.09 10.40 -16.25
CA ALA A 44 -3.43 11.78 -15.95
C ALA A 44 -3.06 12.17 -14.51
N ALA A 45 -3.24 11.25 -13.54
CA ALA A 45 -2.94 11.50 -12.13
C ALA A 45 -1.47 11.92 -11.88
N TYR A 46 -0.54 11.48 -12.75
CA TYR A 46 0.86 11.88 -12.70
C TYR A 46 1.07 13.41 -12.84
N TRP A 47 0.07 14.10 -13.39
CA TRP A 47 0.05 15.54 -13.66
C TRP A 47 -0.82 16.37 -12.68
N TYR A 48 -1.47 15.78 -11.67
CA TYR A 48 -2.37 16.56 -10.80
C TYR A 48 -1.94 16.64 -9.34
N HIS A 49 -1.17 15.67 -8.84
CA HIS A 49 -0.96 15.49 -7.40
C HIS A 49 0.46 15.87 -6.97
N PRO A 50 0.74 17.14 -6.58
CA PRO A 50 2.05 17.56 -6.07
C PRO A 50 2.43 16.84 -4.76
N GLU A 51 1.45 16.37 -4.00
CA GLU A 51 1.66 15.62 -2.75
C GLU A 51 2.14 14.18 -2.98
N SER A 52 1.89 13.61 -4.17
CA SER A 52 2.19 12.21 -4.48
C SER A 52 3.31 12.04 -5.51
N HIS A 53 3.63 13.09 -6.27
CA HIS A 53 4.59 13.04 -7.36
C HIS A 53 5.47 14.28 -7.37
N THR A 54 6.76 14.10 -7.65
CA THR A 54 7.71 15.20 -7.77
C THR A 54 7.54 16.01 -9.06
N PHE A 55 6.80 15.48 -10.03
CA PHE A 55 6.58 16.14 -11.33
C PHE A 55 5.64 17.34 -11.22
N PRO A 56 4.46 17.24 -10.54
CA PRO A 56 3.60 18.41 -10.32
C PRO A 56 4.16 19.50 -9.42
N LEU A 57 5.20 19.21 -8.64
CA LEU A 57 5.89 20.24 -7.88
C LEU A 57 6.53 21.31 -8.78
N ALA A 58 6.94 20.97 -10.01
CA ALA A 58 7.63 21.89 -10.91
C ALA A 58 6.80 23.14 -11.26
N TRP A 59 5.52 22.98 -11.62
CA TRP A 59 4.64 24.13 -11.87
C TRP A 59 4.03 24.69 -10.59
N HIS A 60 3.78 23.85 -9.58
CA HIS A 60 3.27 24.33 -8.29
C HIS A 60 4.24 25.32 -7.63
N ASN A 61 5.53 24.96 -7.56
CA ASN A 61 6.58 25.84 -7.04
C ASN A 61 6.83 27.07 -7.91
N ALA A 62 6.49 27.00 -9.20
CA ALA A 62 6.56 28.12 -10.13
C ALA A 62 5.36 29.09 -10.03
N GLY A 63 4.38 28.81 -9.15
CA GLY A 63 3.17 29.63 -9.02
C GLY A 63 2.13 29.39 -10.11
N TYR A 64 2.13 28.19 -10.71
CA TYR A 64 1.19 27.79 -11.74
C TYR A 64 0.32 26.60 -11.29
N LYS A 65 -0.90 26.55 -11.82
CA LYS A 65 -1.82 25.41 -11.72
C LYS A 65 -2.04 24.80 -13.09
N LEU A 66 -2.23 23.49 -13.11
CA LEU A 66 -2.59 22.78 -14.34
C LEU A 66 -4.04 23.10 -14.72
N LYS A 67 -4.23 23.66 -15.91
CA LYS A 67 -5.53 24.08 -16.45
C LYS A 67 -6.17 23.00 -17.30
N ASN A 68 -5.37 22.35 -18.16
CA ASN A 68 -5.85 21.32 -19.07
C ASN A 68 -4.74 20.28 -19.31
N LEU A 69 -5.13 19.03 -19.55
CA LEU A 69 -4.24 17.94 -19.92
C LEU A 69 -4.94 17.04 -20.94
N ASN A 70 -4.29 16.81 -22.09
CA ASN A 70 -4.76 15.89 -23.11
C ASN A 70 -3.66 14.87 -23.43
N LEU A 71 -3.83 13.64 -22.93
CA LEU A 71 -2.88 12.56 -23.16
C LEU A 71 -2.89 12.04 -24.60
N LYS A 72 -4.01 12.18 -25.34
CA LYS A 72 -4.11 11.70 -26.73
C LYS A 72 -3.33 12.60 -27.69
N SER A 73 -3.48 13.92 -27.53
CA SER A 73 -2.69 14.91 -28.29
C SER A 73 -1.36 15.25 -27.64
N GLN A 74 -1.06 14.64 -26.48
CA GLN A 74 0.15 14.89 -25.69
C GLN A 74 0.41 16.38 -25.46
N SER A 75 -0.61 17.09 -24.98
CA SER A 75 -0.55 18.51 -24.68
C SER A 75 -1.04 18.84 -23.27
N VAL A 76 -0.51 19.91 -22.69
CA VAL A 76 -0.82 20.37 -21.35
C VAL A 76 -0.80 21.89 -21.29
N ALA A 77 -1.68 22.47 -20.48
CA ALA A 77 -1.75 23.91 -20.27
C ALA A 77 -1.69 24.27 -18.78
N PHE A 78 -0.96 25.33 -18.47
CA PHE A 78 -0.77 25.90 -17.15
C PHE A 78 -1.32 27.33 -17.10
N VAL A 79 -1.88 27.70 -15.95
CA VAL A 79 -2.36 29.06 -15.66
C VAL A 79 -1.73 29.55 -14.36
N LYS A 80 -1.41 30.85 -14.28
CA LYS A 80 -0.83 31.45 -13.07
C LYS A 80 -1.82 31.43 -11.92
N ASP A 81 -1.33 31.13 -10.72
CA ASP A 81 -2.14 31.04 -9.51
C ASP A 81 -2.11 32.36 -8.74
N ASP A 82 -3.09 33.23 -8.99
CA ASP A 82 -3.21 34.54 -8.35
C ASP A 82 -3.74 34.38 -6.91
N ALA A 83 -2.85 34.06 -5.96
CA ALA A 83 -3.20 33.92 -4.55
C ALA A 83 -3.09 35.27 -3.81
N SER A 84 -4.21 35.99 -3.70
CA SER A 84 -4.45 36.97 -2.64
C SER A 84 -5.67 36.56 -1.81
N GLY A 85 -5.45 36.06 -0.58
CA GLY A 85 -6.51 35.92 0.43
C GLY A 85 -6.33 34.79 1.46
N HIS A 86 -6.07 35.15 2.72
CA HIS A 86 -6.22 34.31 3.91
C HIS A 86 -7.67 33.79 4.07
N LEU A 87 -7.78 32.55 4.57
CA LEU A 87 -8.93 31.90 5.24
C LEU A 87 -10.32 32.60 5.15
N SER A 88 -11.25 31.95 4.47
CA SER A 88 -12.67 32.01 4.82
C SER A 88 -13.36 30.66 4.63
N MET A 89 -13.79 30.08 5.75
CA MET A 89 -14.96 29.22 5.80
C MET A 89 -16.14 29.98 5.18
N VAL A 90 -16.79 29.39 4.18
CA VAL A 90 -18.14 29.79 3.77
C VAL A 90 -19.02 28.54 3.83
N THR A 91 -19.77 28.47 4.92
CA THR A 91 -21.01 27.72 5.08
C THR A 91 -21.93 28.00 3.89
N LYS A 92 -22.37 26.96 3.18
CA LYS A 92 -23.46 27.06 2.21
C LYS A 92 -24.81 26.76 2.88
N PRO A 93 -25.88 27.46 2.46
CA PRO A 93 -27.19 27.40 3.09
C PRO A 93 -27.93 26.10 2.74
N ASN A 94 -28.79 25.67 3.67
CA ASN A 94 -29.77 24.60 3.50
C ASN A 94 -30.53 24.74 2.16
N LYS A 95 -30.15 23.92 1.19
CA LYS A 95 -31.04 23.45 0.14
C LYS A 95 -31.04 21.94 0.22
N ILE A 96 -32.21 21.40 0.55
CA ILE A 96 -32.55 19.99 0.37
C ILE A 96 -32.41 19.72 -1.13
N LEU A 97 -31.24 19.24 -1.53
CA LEU A 97 -30.97 18.66 -2.83
C LEU A 97 -30.58 17.22 -2.51
N GLN A 98 -31.48 16.30 -2.84
CA GLN A 98 -31.16 14.88 -2.90
C GLN A 98 -29.84 14.75 -3.66
N GLU A 99 -28.82 14.23 -2.99
CA GLU A 99 -27.54 13.97 -3.62
C GLU A 99 -27.81 13.09 -4.85
N PRO A 100 -27.32 13.46 -6.05
CA PRO A 100 -27.26 12.50 -7.11
C PRO A 100 -26.28 11.44 -6.62
N GLN A 101 -26.81 10.28 -6.24
CA GLN A 101 -26.03 9.05 -6.12
C GLN A 101 -25.31 8.89 -7.45
N ARG A 102 -24.07 9.39 -7.55
CA ARG A 102 -23.11 8.89 -8.54
C ARG A 102 -22.77 7.50 -8.06
N THR A 103 -23.63 6.56 -8.41
CA THR A 103 -23.28 5.15 -8.57
C THR A 103 -22.13 5.11 -9.56
N ILE A 104 -20.90 5.20 -9.06
CA ILE A 104 -19.76 4.66 -9.78
C ILE A 104 -20.11 3.19 -9.93
N SER A 105 -20.56 2.80 -11.12
CA SER A 105 -20.76 1.42 -11.49
C SER A 105 -19.47 0.69 -11.17
N ARG A 106 -19.46 -0.06 -10.06
CA ARG A 106 -18.34 -0.90 -9.67
C ARG A 106 -18.19 -1.91 -10.79
N THR A 107 -17.11 -1.82 -11.57
CA THR A 107 -16.72 -2.93 -12.42
C THR A 107 -16.40 -4.09 -11.48
N LYS A 108 -17.23 -5.14 -11.54
CA LYS A 108 -17.03 -6.37 -10.77
C LYS A 108 -15.60 -6.87 -10.95
N PRO A 109 -14.94 -7.40 -9.90
CA PRO A 109 -13.65 -8.05 -10.02
C PRO A 109 -13.65 -9.02 -11.21
N SER A 110 -12.65 -8.93 -12.07
CA SER A 110 -12.60 -9.69 -13.33
C SER A 110 -11.88 -11.03 -13.21
N ILE A 111 -11.43 -11.40 -12.01
CA ILE A 111 -10.80 -12.70 -11.75
C ILE A 111 -11.84 -13.72 -11.30
N GLU A 112 -11.81 -14.89 -11.92
CA GLU A 112 -12.61 -16.02 -11.48
C GLU A 112 -12.03 -16.62 -10.20
N ILE A 113 -12.89 -16.96 -9.26
CA ILE A 113 -12.49 -17.51 -7.96
C ILE A 113 -11.71 -18.82 -8.10
N ASP A 114 -11.98 -19.64 -9.11
CA ASP A 114 -11.28 -20.91 -9.31
C ASP A 114 -9.79 -20.69 -9.63
N ILE A 115 -9.46 -19.62 -10.37
CA ILE A 115 -8.07 -19.20 -10.61
C ILE A 115 -7.41 -18.79 -9.28
N VAL A 116 -8.12 -18.06 -8.42
CA VAL A 116 -7.56 -17.64 -7.12
C VAL A 116 -7.29 -18.85 -6.23
N ILE A 117 -8.19 -19.84 -6.18
CA ILE A 117 -7.98 -21.08 -5.43
C ILE A 117 -6.81 -21.88 -6.02
N GLU A 118 -6.71 -21.98 -7.35
CA GLU A 118 -5.58 -22.62 -8.03
C GLU A 118 -4.25 -22.01 -7.61
N LYS A 119 -4.13 -20.67 -7.70
CA LYS A 119 -2.90 -19.95 -7.31
C LYS A 119 -2.61 -20.02 -5.82
N GLY A 120 -3.65 -20.09 -4.99
CA GLY A 120 -3.51 -20.45 -3.58
C GLY A 120 -2.87 -21.84 -3.40
N ASN A 121 -3.32 -22.86 -4.12
CA ASN A 121 -2.72 -24.21 -4.05
C ASN A 121 -1.26 -24.24 -4.55
N GLU A 122 -0.90 -23.43 -5.55
CA GLU A 122 0.48 -23.34 -6.04
C GLU A 122 1.42 -22.66 -5.05
N PHE A 123 0.96 -21.62 -4.36
CA PHE A 123 1.66 -21.08 -3.20
C PHE A 123 1.92 -22.18 -2.15
N LEU A 124 0.94 -23.06 -1.90
CA LEU A 124 1.09 -24.18 -0.95
C LEU A 124 2.11 -25.22 -1.40
N LYS A 125 2.28 -25.47 -2.71
CA LYS A 125 3.36 -26.36 -3.20
C LYS A 125 4.73 -25.84 -2.77
N ASN A 126 4.96 -24.54 -2.92
CA ASN A 126 6.19 -23.88 -2.48
C ASN A 126 6.34 -23.88 -0.94
N LEU A 127 5.22 -23.69 -0.20
CA LEU A 127 5.18 -23.78 1.25
C LEU A 127 5.54 -25.16 1.79
N ASN A 128 5.14 -26.23 1.09
CA ASN A 128 5.37 -27.62 1.50
C ASN A 128 6.79 -28.12 1.20
N THR A 129 7.63 -27.29 0.58
CA THR A 129 9.04 -27.62 0.38
C THR A 129 9.79 -27.49 1.70
N GLU A 130 10.68 -28.43 1.99
CA GLU A 130 11.48 -28.44 3.21
C GLU A 130 12.28 -27.13 3.36
N ASN A 131 12.27 -26.54 4.55
CA ASN A 131 12.98 -25.28 4.85
C ASN A 131 12.62 -24.11 3.91
N SER A 132 11.42 -24.13 3.32
CA SER A 132 10.96 -23.09 2.40
C SER A 132 10.84 -21.73 3.10
N ARG A 133 11.28 -20.66 2.41
CA ARG A 133 11.07 -19.28 2.87
C ARG A 133 9.59 -18.93 3.11
N TYR A 134 8.68 -19.65 2.45
CA TYR A 134 7.24 -19.45 2.59
C TYR A 134 6.75 -19.80 4.01
N LEU A 135 7.46 -20.68 4.74
CA LEU A 135 7.18 -21.06 6.13
C LEU A 135 7.40 -19.91 7.12
N SER A 136 8.17 -18.89 6.73
CA SER A 136 8.50 -17.75 7.61
C SER A 136 7.26 -17.04 8.15
N TRP A 137 6.17 -16.97 7.37
CA TRP A 137 4.92 -16.40 7.85
C TRP A 137 4.28 -17.27 8.93
N GLU A 138 4.19 -18.59 8.73
CA GLU A 138 3.59 -19.50 9.72
C GLU A 138 4.38 -19.48 11.03
N HIS A 139 5.71 -19.49 10.96
CA HIS A 139 6.56 -19.39 12.15
C HIS A 139 6.36 -18.07 12.90
N CYS A 140 6.31 -16.94 12.17
CA CYS A 140 6.10 -15.64 12.79
C CYS A 140 4.69 -15.53 13.37
N TYR A 141 3.65 -15.77 12.58
CA TYR A 141 2.26 -15.64 13.02
C TYR A 141 1.95 -16.57 14.21
N THR A 142 2.43 -17.82 14.19
CA THR A 142 2.22 -18.77 15.29
C THR A 142 2.97 -18.34 16.55
N ALA A 143 4.22 -17.90 16.43
CA ALA A 143 4.98 -17.40 17.59
C ALA A 143 4.28 -16.22 18.28
N PHE A 144 3.72 -15.31 17.49
CA PHE A 144 2.91 -14.20 17.98
C PHE A 144 1.58 -14.71 18.59
N ALA A 145 0.86 -15.60 17.91
CA ALA A 145 -0.46 -16.06 18.35
C ALA A 145 -0.41 -16.89 19.64
N ASP A 146 0.67 -17.63 19.86
CA ASP A 146 0.85 -18.50 21.02
C ASP A 146 1.39 -17.76 22.26
N CYS A 147 1.85 -16.52 22.11
CA CYS A 147 2.35 -15.73 23.21
C CYS A 147 1.20 -15.14 24.04
N LYS A 148 1.00 -15.68 25.25
CA LYS A 148 -0.07 -15.26 26.17
C LYS A 148 0.32 -14.10 27.08
N GLU A 149 1.62 -14.00 27.38
CA GLU A 149 2.19 -13.01 28.29
C GLU A 149 3.48 -12.48 27.70
N LEU A 150 3.59 -11.15 27.64
CA LEU A 150 4.69 -10.46 26.99
C LEU A 150 5.80 -10.12 28.00
N THR A 151 6.60 -11.12 28.36
CA THR A 151 7.85 -10.91 29.13
C THR A 151 8.98 -10.41 28.21
N GLU A 152 10.06 -9.84 28.76
CA GLU A 152 11.18 -9.33 27.94
C GLU A 152 11.84 -10.43 27.08
N ASP A 153 11.97 -11.66 27.59
CA ASP A 153 12.49 -12.80 26.81
C ASP A 153 11.56 -13.16 25.65
N LYS A 154 10.24 -13.02 25.84
CA LYS A 154 9.27 -13.21 24.75
C LYS A 154 9.33 -12.07 23.75
N VAL A 155 9.57 -10.84 24.18
CA VAL A 155 9.77 -9.72 23.26
C VAL A 155 10.99 -9.96 22.36
N ASP A 156 12.12 -10.39 22.93
CA ASP A 156 13.33 -10.72 22.16
C ASP A 156 13.07 -11.82 21.12
N PHE A 157 12.45 -12.92 21.57
CA PHE A 157 12.06 -14.04 20.71
C PHE A 157 11.13 -13.63 19.56
N LEU A 158 10.11 -12.81 19.84
CA LEU A 158 9.17 -12.31 18.83
C LEU A 158 9.84 -11.33 17.86
N CYS A 159 10.79 -10.52 18.33
CA CYS A 159 11.59 -9.65 17.46
C CYS A 159 12.37 -10.49 16.44
N LEU A 160 12.97 -11.61 16.86
CA LEU A 160 13.70 -12.50 15.97
C LEU A 160 12.78 -13.13 14.91
N HIS A 161 11.62 -13.62 15.31
CA HIS A 161 10.61 -14.16 14.38
C HIS A 161 10.14 -13.12 13.36
N LEU A 162 9.85 -11.90 13.82
CA LEU A 162 9.44 -10.79 12.94
C LEU A 162 10.56 -10.40 11.98
N ALA A 163 11.80 -10.29 12.46
CA ALA A 163 12.95 -9.96 11.62
C ALA A 163 13.16 -11.02 10.53
N PHE A 164 13.10 -12.31 10.88
CA PHE A 164 13.27 -13.39 9.92
C PHE A 164 12.15 -13.44 8.87
N TYR A 165 10.90 -13.23 9.28
CA TYR A 165 9.78 -13.08 8.34
C TYR A 165 10.01 -11.90 7.39
N LEU A 166 10.29 -10.71 7.91
CA LEU A 166 10.52 -9.53 7.08
C LEU A 166 11.72 -9.71 6.12
N ALA A 167 12.81 -10.33 6.58
CA ALA A 167 13.96 -10.68 5.75
C ALA A 167 13.60 -11.68 4.64
N SER A 168 12.86 -12.74 4.98
CA SER A 168 12.34 -13.74 4.04
C SER A 168 11.42 -13.16 2.98
N TRP A 169 10.93 -11.93 3.15
CA TRP A 169 10.10 -11.21 2.17
C TRP A 169 10.73 -9.89 1.70
N GLY A 170 12.07 -9.79 1.79
CA GLY A 170 12.86 -8.77 1.10
C GLY A 170 12.96 -7.41 1.80
N MET A 171 12.58 -7.31 3.07
CA MET A 171 12.63 -6.04 3.82
C MET A 171 14.01 -5.70 4.38
N TYR A 172 14.96 -6.63 4.38
CA TYR A 172 16.36 -6.44 4.83
C TYR A 172 17.36 -6.29 3.66
N ARG A 173 16.91 -5.81 2.50
CA ARG A 173 17.78 -5.56 1.33
C ARG A 173 18.28 -4.11 1.29
N GLY A 174 19.24 -3.82 0.41
CA GLY A 174 19.94 -2.52 0.29
C GLY A 174 19.07 -1.26 0.22
N SER A 175 17.82 -1.37 -0.24
CA SER A 175 16.89 -0.23 -0.34
C SER A 175 16.08 0.06 0.93
N SER A 176 16.28 -0.71 2.00
CA SER A 176 15.55 -0.57 3.27
C SER A 176 16.50 -0.20 4.41
N PHE A 177 16.09 0.75 5.25
CA PHE A 177 16.85 1.13 6.43
C PHE A 177 17.04 -0.03 7.43
N LEU A 178 16.18 -1.06 7.37
CA LEU A 178 16.30 -2.25 8.22
C LEU A 178 17.58 -3.03 7.97
N LEU A 179 18.21 -2.90 6.80
CA LEU A 179 19.54 -3.50 6.54
C LEU A 179 20.60 -3.01 7.54
N TRP A 180 20.43 -1.80 8.08
CA TRP A 180 21.38 -1.17 9.02
C TRP A 180 20.99 -1.38 10.48
N LYS A 181 20.08 -2.31 10.75
CA LYS A 181 19.53 -2.57 12.08
C LYS A 181 19.57 -4.06 12.40
N ASP A 182 19.81 -4.39 13.66
CA ASP A 182 19.60 -5.75 14.15
C ASP A 182 18.11 -6.06 14.36
N TYR A 183 17.81 -7.30 14.77
CA TYR A 183 16.44 -7.75 15.00
C TYR A 183 15.74 -7.01 16.16
N LEU A 184 16.48 -6.41 17.09
CA LEU A 184 15.92 -5.69 18.24
C LEU A 184 15.31 -4.34 17.88
N VAL A 185 15.51 -3.86 16.65
CA VAL A 185 14.80 -2.69 16.11
C VAL A 185 13.28 -2.81 16.23
N HIS A 186 12.75 -4.04 16.31
CA HIS A 186 11.34 -4.34 16.41
C HIS A 186 10.76 -4.29 17.83
N ARG A 187 11.57 -4.10 18.88
CA ARG A 187 11.14 -4.20 20.29
C ARG A 187 9.90 -3.37 20.61
N ASP A 188 9.89 -2.10 20.20
CA ASP A 188 8.78 -1.18 20.48
C ASP A 188 7.53 -1.53 19.66
N ALA A 189 7.71 -1.99 18.42
CA ALA A 189 6.60 -2.44 17.58
C ALA A 189 5.95 -3.71 18.15
N VAL A 190 6.73 -4.66 18.64
CA VAL A 190 6.22 -5.86 19.33
C VAL A 190 5.41 -5.45 20.55
N LYS A 191 5.94 -4.57 21.41
CA LYS A 191 5.21 -4.09 22.60
C LYS A 191 3.90 -3.39 22.25
N GLU A 192 3.90 -2.54 21.21
CA GLU A 192 2.69 -1.85 20.75
C GLU A 192 1.61 -2.83 20.27
N ILE A 193 1.96 -3.87 19.51
CA ILE A 193 1.01 -4.85 18.96
C ILE A 193 0.24 -5.60 20.07
N TYR A 194 0.85 -5.82 21.23
CA TYR A 194 0.22 -6.51 22.38
C TYR A 194 -0.59 -5.60 23.29
N ASN A 195 -0.73 -4.31 22.97
CA ASN A 195 -1.65 -3.45 23.69
C ASN A 195 -3.08 -4.05 23.61
N PRO A 196 -3.78 -4.26 24.74
CA PRO A 196 -5.08 -4.92 24.77
C PRO A 196 -6.14 -4.33 23.83
N GLU A 197 -6.02 -3.05 23.47
CA GLU A 197 -6.94 -2.40 22.53
C GLU A 197 -6.92 -3.02 21.12
N TYR A 198 -5.80 -3.62 20.70
CA TYR A 198 -5.66 -4.23 19.37
C TYR A 198 -6.01 -5.72 19.34
N LYS A 199 -6.37 -6.32 20.49
CA LYS A 199 -6.77 -7.73 20.59
C LYS A 199 -7.84 -8.14 19.57
N PRO A 200 -8.88 -7.33 19.26
CA PRO A 200 -9.90 -7.70 18.27
C PRO A 200 -9.35 -7.90 16.85
N LEU A 201 -8.17 -7.35 16.54
CA LEU A 201 -7.58 -7.44 15.21
C LEU A 201 -6.95 -8.81 14.93
N TRP A 202 -6.70 -9.63 15.96
CA TRP A 202 -5.99 -10.89 15.79
C TRP A 202 -6.78 -11.90 14.97
N GLY A 203 -6.29 -12.22 13.77
CA GLY A 203 -6.97 -13.13 12.85
C GLY A 203 -8.41 -12.71 12.54
N ILE A 204 -8.70 -11.41 12.61
CA ILE A 204 -10.04 -10.84 12.44
C ILE A 204 -10.72 -11.35 11.16
N SER A 205 -12.00 -11.70 11.27
CA SER A 205 -12.78 -12.12 10.10
C SER A 205 -13.08 -10.93 9.20
N CYS A 206 -13.29 -11.15 7.91
CA CYS A 206 -13.64 -10.06 7.01
C CYS A 206 -14.95 -9.38 7.45
N ASN A 207 -15.92 -10.15 7.98
CA ASN A 207 -17.17 -9.58 8.49
C ASN A 207 -16.94 -8.61 9.65
N ASP A 208 -16.12 -8.99 10.63
CA ASP A 208 -15.80 -8.13 11.78
C ASP A 208 -14.93 -6.94 11.36
N LEU A 209 -14.07 -7.14 10.36
CA LEU A 209 -13.21 -6.09 9.83
C LEU A 209 -14.00 -4.93 9.19
N LEU A 210 -15.21 -5.15 8.68
CA LEU A 210 -16.05 -4.08 8.13
C LEU A 210 -16.68 -3.17 9.19
N ILE A 211 -16.60 -3.54 10.46
CA ILE A 211 -17.05 -2.68 11.55
C ILE A 211 -16.11 -1.46 11.58
N GLU A 212 -16.68 -0.25 11.52
CA GLU A 212 -15.91 0.99 11.37
C GLU A 212 -14.86 1.16 12.48
N ASP A 213 -15.21 0.83 13.72
CA ASP A 213 -14.30 0.87 14.87
C ASP A 213 -13.05 -0.02 14.66
N ASN A 214 -13.21 -1.18 14.03
CA ASN A 214 -12.10 -2.09 13.73
C ASN A 214 -11.21 -1.54 12.60
N LEU A 215 -11.81 -0.90 11.58
CA LEU A 215 -11.05 -0.19 10.55
C LEU A 215 -10.25 0.97 11.15
N ASP A 216 -10.85 1.73 12.06
CA ASP A 216 -10.18 2.81 12.79
C ASP A 216 -9.02 2.29 13.65
N LEU A 217 -9.21 1.16 14.35
CA LEU A 217 -8.15 0.52 15.12
C LEU A 217 -6.96 0.10 14.25
N ILE A 218 -7.20 -0.42 13.03
CA ILE A 218 -6.13 -0.78 12.10
C ILE A 218 -5.35 0.45 11.64
N ILE A 219 -6.03 1.54 11.31
CA ILE A 219 -5.35 2.79 10.91
C ILE A 219 -4.56 3.36 12.10
N LYS A 220 -5.14 3.39 13.29
CA LYS A 220 -4.48 3.81 14.52
C LYS A 220 -3.20 3.01 14.78
N LEU A 221 -3.27 1.68 14.75
CA LEU A 221 -2.10 0.83 14.92
C LEU A 221 -1.06 1.07 13.82
N SER A 222 -1.50 1.23 12.57
CA SER A 222 -0.61 1.52 11.44
C SER A 222 0.20 2.80 11.67
N ASP A 223 -0.45 3.87 12.13
CA ASP A 223 0.19 5.15 12.40
C ASP A 223 1.14 5.10 13.60
N LYS A 224 0.79 4.30 14.63
CA LYS A 224 1.69 4.02 15.76
C LYS A 224 2.94 3.29 15.32
N LEU A 225 2.80 2.22 14.52
CA LEU A 225 3.92 1.49 13.95
C LEU A 225 4.77 2.40 13.05
N LYS A 226 4.16 3.24 12.19
CA LYS A 226 4.88 4.24 11.39
C LYS A 226 5.74 5.13 12.28
N THR A 227 5.16 5.69 13.33
CA THR A 227 5.86 6.57 14.27
C THR A 227 7.08 5.88 14.89
N ILE A 228 6.91 4.62 15.34
CA ILE A 228 8.00 3.80 15.90
C ILE A 228 9.13 3.65 14.88
N TYR A 229 8.84 3.23 13.65
CA TYR A 229 9.89 2.97 12.67
C TYR A 229 10.49 4.23 12.06
N ILE A 230 9.76 5.35 12.00
CA ILE A 230 10.33 6.68 11.67
C ILE A 230 11.42 7.02 12.69
N ASP A 231 11.15 6.82 13.99
CA ASP A 231 12.15 7.05 15.03
C ASP A 231 13.37 6.13 14.87
N LYS A 232 13.15 4.83 14.60
CA LYS A 232 14.26 3.90 14.36
C LYS A 232 15.07 4.22 13.10
N ARG A 233 14.48 4.84 12.10
CA ARG A 233 15.14 5.22 10.83
C ARG A 233 16.05 6.44 10.96
N LYS A 234 15.85 7.28 11.99
CA LYS A 234 16.64 8.50 12.18
C LYS A 234 18.14 8.25 12.02
N ASN A 235 18.80 9.17 11.32
CA ASN A 235 20.24 9.16 11.06
C ASN A 235 20.74 8.01 10.14
N ILE A 236 19.86 7.30 9.43
CA ILE A 236 20.27 6.32 8.41
C ILE A 236 20.26 6.93 7.01
N ASP A 237 19.21 7.68 6.66
CA ASP A 237 19.07 8.34 5.37
C ASP A 237 18.21 9.61 5.48
N ASP A 238 18.14 10.38 4.39
CA ASP A 238 17.39 11.65 4.30
C ASP A 238 15.87 11.46 4.14
N PHE A 239 15.34 10.25 4.31
CA PHE A 239 13.91 9.98 4.15
C PHE A 239 13.22 9.99 5.51
N ASP A 240 12.23 10.86 5.64
CA ASP A 240 11.51 11.21 6.87
C ASP A 240 10.32 10.29 7.19
N GLY A 241 10.04 9.29 6.35
CA GLY A 241 8.90 8.38 6.50
C GLY A 241 9.26 6.89 6.58
N VAL A 242 8.22 6.06 6.54
CA VAL A 242 8.33 4.61 6.30
C VAL A 242 7.26 4.18 5.30
N SER A 243 7.53 3.12 4.54
CA SER A 243 6.57 2.65 3.54
C SER A 243 5.39 1.90 4.19
N ASP A 244 4.21 2.05 3.60
CA ASP A 244 3.05 1.21 3.96
C ASP A 244 3.34 -0.28 3.76
N ILE A 245 4.24 -0.63 2.84
CA ILE A 245 4.67 -2.02 2.62
C ILE A 245 5.28 -2.62 3.89
N LEU A 246 6.14 -1.89 4.60
CA LEU A 246 6.72 -2.36 5.86
C LEU A 246 5.61 -2.59 6.89
N ILE A 247 4.72 -1.61 7.05
CA ILE A 247 3.66 -1.64 8.06
C ILE A 247 2.68 -2.77 7.79
N THR A 248 2.20 -2.90 6.55
CA THR A 248 1.27 -3.96 6.15
C THR A 248 1.90 -5.35 6.23
N LYS A 249 3.21 -5.50 5.94
CA LYS A 249 3.92 -6.76 6.19
C LYS A 249 3.97 -7.08 7.68
N ILE A 250 4.25 -6.11 8.56
CA ILE A 250 4.22 -6.34 10.01
C ILE A 250 2.82 -6.79 10.44
N LEU A 251 1.77 -6.08 10.04
CA LEU A 251 0.38 -6.44 10.35
C LEU A 251 0.01 -7.85 9.84
N MET A 252 0.47 -8.22 8.64
CA MET A 252 0.29 -9.58 8.10
C MET A 252 1.04 -10.63 8.92
N GLY A 253 2.31 -10.39 9.22
CA GLY A 253 3.19 -11.36 9.89
C GLY A 253 2.85 -11.59 11.36
N THR A 254 2.19 -10.63 12.02
CA THR A 254 1.87 -10.69 13.46
C THR A 254 0.39 -10.97 13.71
N LEU A 255 -0.49 -10.03 13.37
CA LEU A 255 -1.94 -10.10 13.61
C LEU A 255 -2.68 -10.85 12.50
N GLY A 256 -2.11 -10.90 11.29
CA GLY A 256 -2.75 -11.47 10.11
C GLY A 256 -3.99 -10.69 9.65
N CYS A 257 -4.13 -9.43 10.04
CA CYS A 257 -5.34 -8.62 9.86
C CYS A 257 -5.37 -7.80 8.56
N VAL A 258 -4.22 -7.63 7.91
CA VAL A 258 -4.06 -6.84 6.67
C VAL A 258 -3.12 -7.58 5.73
N PRO A 259 -3.44 -7.73 4.42
CA PRO A 259 -2.52 -8.26 3.42
C PRO A 259 -1.22 -7.46 3.31
N ALA A 260 -0.12 -8.08 2.89
CA ALA A 260 1.08 -7.30 2.58
C ALA A 260 0.85 -6.51 1.28
N TYR A 261 0.73 -5.18 1.35
CA TYR A 261 0.52 -4.31 0.18
C TYR A 261 1.82 -4.12 -0.65
N ASP A 262 2.56 -5.19 -0.85
CA ASP A 262 3.73 -5.18 -1.74
C ASP A 262 3.32 -5.16 -3.21
N ARG A 263 4.33 -5.06 -4.08
CA ARG A 263 4.14 -4.90 -5.52
C ARG A 263 3.26 -6.02 -6.11
N PHE A 264 3.51 -7.27 -5.79
CA PHE A 264 2.79 -8.38 -6.43
C PHE A 264 1.34 -8.46 -5.98
N PHE A 265 1.09 -8.28 -4.68
CA PHE A 265 -0.29 -8.20 -4.19
C PHE A 265 -1.06 -7.04 -4.84
N VAL A 266 -0.47 -5.85 -4.86
CA VAL A 266 -1.07 -4.64 -5.45
C VAL A 266 -1.29 -4.78 -6.96
N ASP A 267 -0.34 -5.39 -7.68
CA ASP A 267 -0.44 -5.61 -9.12
C ASP A 267 -1.66 -6.50 -9.45
N THR A 268 -1.93 -7.55 -8.66
CA THR A 268 -3.16 -8.36 -8.80
C THR A 268 -4.42 -7.54 -8.52
N LEU A 269 -4.46 -6.76 -7.43
CA LEU A 269 -5.64 -5.95 -7.10
C LEU A 269 -6.03 -5.00 -8.24
N ARG A 270 -5.04 -4.34 -8.84
CA ARG A 270 -5.24 -3.39 -9.94
C ARG A 270 -5.61 -4.11 -11.24
N THR A 271 -4.90 -5.17 -11.58
CA THR A 271 -5.12 -5.95 -12.82
C THR A 271 -6.55 -6.47 -12.90
N TYR A 272 -7.07 -6.98 -11.78
CA TYR A 272 -8.38 -7.61 -11.73
C TYR A 272 -9.47 -6.72 -11.13
N LYS A 273 -9.19 -5.42 -10.95
CA LYS A 273 -10.14 -4.41 -10.46
C LYS A 273 -10.80 -4.81 -9.13
N ILE A 274 -10.04 -5.46 -8.25
CA ILE A 274 -10.49 -5.82 -6.90
C ILE A 274 -10.47 -4.58 -6.02
N ALA A 275 -9.39 -3.81 -6.07
CA ALA A 275 -9.23 -2.55 -5.36
C ALA A 275 -8.22 -1.63 -6.08
N ALA A 276 -8.14 -0.36 -5.67
CA ALA A 276 -7.22 0.62 -6.26
C ALA A 276 -5.73 0.30 -6.01
N GLY A 277 -5.43 -0.57 -5.02
CA GLY A 277 -4.09 -1.00 -4.68
C GLY A 277 -3.32 -0.06 -3.75
N SER A 278 -3.96 0.99 -3.23
CA SER A 278 -3.43 1.82 -2.14
C SER A 278 -3.93 1.29 -0.80
N TYR A 279 -3.06 1.21 0.20
CA TYR A 279 -3.47 0.82 1.55
C TYR A 279 -4.32 1.91 2.21
N ASN A 280 -5.61 1.63 2.40
CA ASN A 280 -6.56 2.49 3.11
C ASN A 280 -7.81 1.68 3.48
N LYS A 281 -8.69 2.28 4.32
CA LYS A 281 -9.97 1.67 4.73
C LYS A 281 -10.80 1.18 3.55
N ARG A 282 -10.84 1.95 2.46
CA ARG A 282 -11.63 1.57 1.28
C ARG A 282 -11.10 0.30 0.62
N SER A 283 -9.78 0.19 0.46
CA SER A 283 -9.16 -1.01 -0.09
C SER A 283 -9.37 -2.23 0.81
N LEU A 284 -9.34 -2.08 2.13
CA LEU A 284 -9.70 -3.15 3.08
C LEU A 284 -11.17 -3.58 2.93
N ALA A 285 -12.08 -2.61 2.78
CA ALA A 285 -13.49 -2.91 2.56
C ALA A 285 -13.74 -3.63 1.23
N ASP A 286 -13.06 -3.24 0.16
CA ASP A 286 -13.17 -3.90 -1.15
C ASP A 286 -12.59 -5.33 -1.11
N LEU A 287 -11.49 -5.57 -0.36
CA LEU A 287 -10.96 -6.92 -0.11
C LEU A 287 -11.93 -7.80 0.68
N THR A 288 -12.52 -7.26 1.75
CA THR A 288 -13.57 -7.98 2.50
C THR A 288 -14.73 -8.33 1.58
N GLN A 289 -15.22 -7.36 0.79
CA GLN A 289 -16.34 -7.61 -0.11
C GLN A 289 -15.99 -8.75 -1.08
N TYR A 290 -14.78 -8.74 -1.64
CA TYR A 290 -14.30 -9.84 -2.49
C TYR A 290 -14.34 -11.19 -1.75
N TYR A 291 -13.85 -11.25 -0.51
CA TYR A 291 -13.90 -12.49 0.28
C TYR A 291 -15.34 -12.95 0.48
N ASN A 292 -16.22 -12.03 0.89
CA ASN A 292 -17.63 -12.32 1.16
C ASN A 292 -18.39 -12.80 -0.06
N ASP A 293 -18.14 -12.19 -1.22
CA ASP A 293 -18.74 -12.59 -2.50
C ASP A 293 -18.31 -14.01 -2.93
N ASN A 294 -17.18 -14.51 -2.40
CA ASN A 294 -16.59 -15.80 -2.74
C ASN A 294 -16.43 -16.73 -1.51
N ARG A 295 -17.16 -16.44 -0.44
CA ARG A 295 -16.92 -17.00 0.91
C ARG A 295 -16.95 -18.53 0.94
N GLU A 296 -17.88 -19.15 0.23
CA GLU A 296 -18.03 -20.61 0.21
C GLU A 296 -16.75 -21.32 -0.24
N LYS A 297 -16.20 -20.93 -1.40
CA LYS A 297 -14.98 -21.54 -1.95
C LYS A 297 -13.72 -21.19 -1.16
N LEU A 298 -13.62 -19.95 -0.67
CA LEU A 298 -12.49 -19.51 0.15
C LEU A 298 -12.47 -20.19 1.52
N ASP A 299 -13.63 -20.38 2.14
CA ASP A 299 -13.74 -21.08 3.42
C ASP A 299 -13.49 -22.59 3.25
N ASP A 300 -13.88 -23.22 2.14
CA ASP A 300 -13.46 -24.60 1.83
C ASP A 300 -11.94 -24.72 1.70
N PHE A 301 -11.31 -23.83 0.93
CA PHE A 301 -9.86 -23.79 0.79
C PHE A 301 -9.17 -23.57 2.15
N LYS A 302 -9.66 -22.64 2.97
CA LYS A 302 -9.18 -22.38 4.33
C LYS A 302 -9.30 -23.60 5.24
N LYS A 303 -10.41 -24.36 5.15
CA LYS A 303 -10.61 -25.62 5.91
C LYS A 303 -9.61 -26.69 5.48
N ARG A 304 -9.40 -26.89 4.18
CA ARG A 304 -8.40 -27.83 3.66
C ARG A 304 -7.01 -27.46 4.15
N LEU A 305 -6.67 -26.17 4.14
CA LEU A 305 -5.39 -25.67 4.64
C LEU A 305 -5.22 -25.93 6.14
N PHE A 306 -6.27 -25.73 6.94
CA PHE A 306 -6.24 -26.05 8.37
C PHE A 306 -5.94 -27.54 8.61
N VAL A 307 -6.55 -28.45 7.86
CA VAL A 307 -6.30 -29.90 7.97
C VAL A 307 -4.85 -30.25 7.62
N GLN A 308 -4.26 -29.59 6.64
CA GLN A 308 -2.89 -29.87 6.20
C GLN A 308 -1.81 -29.26 7.11
N ARG A 309 -2.07 -28.08 7.68
CA ARG A 309 -1.06 -27.27 8.37
C ARG A 309 -1.27 -27.16 9.87
N CYS A 310 -2.45 -27.52 10.37
CA CYS A 310 -2.85 -27.36 11.77
C CYS A 310 -2.79 -25.89 12.28
N ILE A 311 -2.85 -24.92 11.38
CA ILE A 311 -2.83 -23.48 11.71
C ILE A 311 -4.15 -22.85 11.27
N LYS A 312 -4.73 -21.99 12.12
CA LYS A 312 -5.91 -21.21 11.77
C LYS A 312 -5.50 -19.99 10.96
N TYR A 313 -5.49 -20.16 9.64
CA TYR A 313 -5.16 -19.10 8.69
C TYR A 313 -6.21 -17.97 8.71
N PRO A 314 -5.80 -16.71 8.93
CA PRO A 314 -6.68 -15.54 8.80
C PRO A 314 -7.23 -15.38 7.37
N GLU A 315 -8.43 -14.82 7.23
CA GLU A 315 -9.06 -14.60 5.93
C GLU A 315 -8.21 -13.71 5.01
N MET A 316 -7.58 -12.68 5.59
CA MET A 316 -6.65 -11.81 4.85
C MET A 316 -5.38 -12.54 4.40
N LYS A 317 -4.94 -13.59 5.13
CA LYS A 317 -3.82 -14.41 4.68
C LYS A 317 -4.17 -15.28 3.47
N ILE A 318 -5.42 -15.75 3.38
CA ILE A 318 -5.91 -16.50 2.22
C ILE A 318 -5.87 -15.63 0.96
N LEU A 319 -6.32 -14.37 1.05
CA LEU A 319 -6.24 -13.44 -0.08
C LEU A 319 -4.79 -13.08 -0.44
N ASP A 320 -3.98 -12.76 0.56
CA ASP A 320 -2.57 -12.41 0.39
C ASP A 320 -1.79 -13.47 -0.37
N MET A 321 -1.86 -14.74 0.06
CA MET A 321 -1.09 -15.81 -0.58
C MET A 321 -1.48 -16.00 -2.05
N ALA A 322 -2.78 -16.00 -2.35
CA ALA A 322 -3.26 -16.26 -3.70
C ALA A 322 -3.01 -15.07 -4.62
N PHE A 323 -3.33 -13.86 -4.17
CA PHE A 323 -3.14 -12.65 -4.98
C PHE A 323 -1.68 -12.31 -5.20
N TRP A 324 -0.83 -12.55 -4.21
CA TRP A 324 0.61 -12.40 -4.39
C TRP A 324 1.13 -13.38 -5.45
N TYR A 325 0.73 -14.66 -5.39
CA TYR A 325 1.22 -15.68 -6.31
C TYR A 325 0.80 -15.41 -7.76
N ILE A 326 -0.42 -14.92 -7.99
CA ILE A 326 -0.93 -14.55 -9.32
C ILE A 326 0.01 -13.59 -10.07
N ALA A 327 0.54 -12.57 -9.39
CA ALA A 327 1.42 -11.59 -10.03
C ALA A 327 2.89 -12.02 -10.01
N PHE A 328 3.30 -12.78 -9.00
CA PHE A 328 4.64 -13.34 -8.89
C PHE A 328 4.95 -14.30 -10.05
N GLU A 329 4.08 -15.29 -10.29
CA GLU A 329 4.25 -16.26 -11.38
C GLU A 329 4.35 -15.58 -12.75
N LYS A 330 3.46 -14.61 -13.02
CA LYS A 330 3.51 -13.81 -14.25
C LYS A 330 4.79 -12.99 -14.43
N ALA A 331 5.50 -12.71 -13.34
CA ALA A 331 6.78 -12.01 -13.39
C ALA A 331 7.92 -13.00 -13.66
N GLU A 332 7.87 -14.21 -13.10
CA GLU A 332 8.84 -15.28 -13.41
C GLU A 332 8.76 -15.71 -14.88
N ASP A 333 7.56 -15.79 -15.47
CA ASP A 333 7.39 -16.14 -16.89
C ASP A 333 7.96 -15.11 -17.89
N LYS A 334 8.37 -13.92 -17.41
CA LYS A 334 8.90 -12.82 -18.23
C LYS A 334 10.41 -12.63 -18.12
N GLU A 335 11.05 -13.35 -17.21
CA GLU A 335 12.51 -13.43 -17.07
C GLU A 335 13.04 -14.63 -17.87
#